data_AF-A0A6L9EG67-F1
#
_entry.id   AF-A0A6L9EG67-F1
#
_cell.length_a   1.000
_cell.length_b   1.000
_cell.length_c   1.000
_cell.angle_alpha   90.00
_cell.angle_beta   90.00
_cell.angle_gamma   90.00
#
_symmetry.space_group_name_H-M   'P 1'
#
loop_
_entity.id
_entity.type
_entity.pdbx_description
1 polymer ?
#
loop_
_entity_poly.entity_id
_entity_poly.type
_entity_poly.pdbx_seq_one_letter_code
_entity_poly.pdbx_strand_id
1 'polypeptide(L)'
;MKTAEYPSRKDRDTMPMILRLERNNSQILCLKDKLSSYVCEPKTLSLFEHMESLKSRLERMRNSNLEVISMLKDQKKALEIRKENIVNRFKEFKELEDNVFEYIGMARMHC
;
A
#
# COMPACT_ATOMS: atom_id res chain seq x y z
N MET A 1 21.63 -15.44 -21.61
CA MET A 1 20.22 -15.78 -21.34
C MET A 1 19.65 -14.75 -20.39
N LYS A 2 18.58 -14.03 -20.75
CA LYS A 2 17.96 -12.99 -19.90
C LYS A 2 16.89 -13.64 -19.02
N THR A 3 17.12 -13.75 -17.72
CA THR A 3 16.07 -14.08 -16.75
C THR A 3 15.42 -12.77 -16.31
N ALA A 4 14.33 -12.41 -16.97
CA ALA A 4 13.40 -11.41 -16.48
C ALA A 4 12.67 -12.00 -15.26
N GLU A 5 13.00 -11.53 -14.06
CA GLU A 5 12.26 -11.89 -12.85
C GLU A 5 10.87 -11.25 -12.90
N TYR A 6 9.86 -12.11 -13.01
CA TYR A 6 8.45 -11.73 -13.08
C TYR A 6 7.97 -11.16 -11.75
N PRO A 7 7.15 -10.08 -11.75
CA PRO A 7 6.50 -9.61 -10.55
C PRO A 7 5.53 -10.68 -10.03
N SER A 8 5.71 -11.04 -8.75
CA SER A 8 4.85 -11.94 -7.97
C SER A 8 3.38 -11.60 -8.16
N ARG A 9 2.55 -12.62 -8.43
CA ARG A 9 1.11 -12.47 -8.71
C ARG A 9 0.31 -11.74 -7.61
N LYS A 10 0.81 -11.65 -6.38
CA LYS A 10 0.09 -11.10 -5.21
C LYS A 10 0.09 -9.57 -5.13
N ASP A 11 1.03 -8.89 -5.79
CA ASP A 11 1.15 -7.42 -5.71
C ASP A 11 0.22 -6.67 -6.69
N ARG A 12 -0.40 -7.39 -7.63
CA ARG A 12 -1.28 -6.79 -8.65
C ARG A 12 -2.67 -6.38 -8.13
N ASP A 13 -3.08 -6.88 -6.98
CA ASP A 13 -4.45 -6.68 -6.49
C ASP A 13 -4.57 -5.55 -5.45
N THR A 14 -3.48 -5.18 -4.77
CA THR A 14 -3.53 -4.21 -3.66
C THR A 14 -3.66 -2.77 -4.13
N MET A 15 -2.98 -2.36 -5.21
CA MET A 15 -3.08 -0.98 -5.72
C MET A 15 -4.50 -0.64 -6.24
N PRO A 16 -5.15 -1.48 -7.06
CA PRO A 16 -6.54 -1.26 -7.46
C PRO A 16 -7.50 -1.19 -6.26
N MET A 17 -7.27 -1.99 -5.21
CA MET A 17 -8.08 -1.96 -3.99
C MET A 17 -7.89 -0.65 -3.20
N ILE A 18 -6.66 -0.17 -3.04
CA ILE A 18 -6.38 1.12 -2.40
C ILE A 18 -7.07 2.26 -3.17
N LEU A 19 -6.95 2.28 -4.50
CA LEU A 19 -7.60 3.29 -5.34
C LEU A 19 -9.13 3.26 -5.22
N ARG A 20 -9.74 2.06 -5.12
CA ARG A 20 -11.18 1.93 -4.86
C ARG A 20 -11.56 2.49 -3.50
N LEU A 21 -10.74 2.23 -2.47
CA LEU A 21 -10.98 2.71 -1.12
C LEU A 21 -10.82 4.24 -1.02
N GLU A 22 -9.85 4.82 -1.72
CA GLU A 22 -9.69 6.28 -1.85
C GLU A 22 -10.89 6.93 -2.53
N ARG A 23 -11.41 6.33 -3.61
CA ARG A 23 -12.66 6.80 -4.27
C ARG A 23 -13.86 6.72 -3.34
N ASN A 24 -14.00 5.64 -2.57
CA ASN A 24 -15.08 5.52 -1.59
C ASN A 24 -14.99 6.64 -0.55
N ASN A 25 -13.79 7.01 -0.09
CA ASN A 25 -13.61 8.14 0.83
C ASN A 25 -14.05 9.47 0.22
N SER A 26 -13.77 9.71 -1.06
CA SER A 26 -14.29 10.89 -1.77
C SER A 26 -15.82 10.87 -1.89
N GLN A 27 -16.41 9.71 -2.14
CA GLN A 27 -17.87 9.55 -2.18
C GLN A 27 -18.51 9.80 -0.80
N ILE A 28 -17.88 9.34 0.28
CA ILE A 28 -18.33 9.59 1.66
C ILE A 28 -18.38 11.10 1.94
N LEU A 29 -17.37 11.86 1.52
CA LEU A 29 -17.37 13.32 1.64
C LEU A 29 -18.52 13.95 0.85
N CYS A 30 -18.70 13.54 -0.41
CA CYS A 30 -19.80 14.04 -1.24
C CYS A 30 -21.18 13.73 -0.61
N LEU A 31 -21.37 12.55 -0.02
CA LEU A 31 -22.61 12.20 0.69
C LEU A 31 -22.83 13.07 1.92
N LYS A 32 -21.77 13.36 2.68
CA LYS A 32 -21.83 14.26 3.84
C LYS A 32 -22.18 15.69 3.43
N ASP A 33 -21.62 16.18 2.34
CA ASP A 33 -21.92 17.50 1.79
C ASP A 33 -23.38 17.59 1.32
N LYS A 34 -23.90 16.54 0.66
CA LYS A 34 -25.31 16.44 0.29
C LYS A 34 -26.24 16.48 1.51
N LEU A 35 -25.92 15.72 2.56
CA LEU A 35 -26.68 15.76 3.83
C LEU A 35 -26.61 17.12 4.52
N SER A 36 -25.60 17.94 4.21
CA SER A 36 -25.44 19.28 4.76
C SER A 36 -26.04 20.37 3.86
N SER A 37 -26.63 19.99 2.73
CA SER A 37 -27.30 20.93 1.83
C SER A 37 -28.66 21.39 2.39
N TYR A 38 -29.07 22.60 2.02
CA TYR A 38 -30.38 23.15 2.40
C TYR A 38 -31.57 22.29 1.96
N VAL A 39 -31.41 21.49 0.90
CA VAL A 39 -32.46 20.55 0.44
C VAL A 39 -32.70 19.44 1.47
N CYS A 40 -31.70 19.11 2.27
CA CYS A 40 -31.77 18.09 3.32
C CYS A 40 -32.01 18.68 4.72
N GLU A 41 -32.43 19.95 4.82
CA GLU A 41 -32.71 20.56 6.12
C GLU A 41 -33.81 19.80 6.87
N PRO A 42 -33.53 19.29 8.08
CA PRO A 42 -34.47 18.48 8.82
C PRO A 42 -35.62 19.34 9.38
N LYS A 43 -36.86 18.91 9.10
CA LYS A 43 -38.08 19.61 9.55
C LYS A 43 -38.65 19.08 10.85
N THR A 44 -38.14 17.95 11.33
CA THR A 44 -38.56 17.30 12.58
C THR A 44 -37.33 16.85 13.36
N LEU A 45 -37.49 16.71 14.68
CA LEU A 45 -36.44 16.20 15.55
C LEU A 45 -35.94 14.83 15.10
N SER A 46 -36.85 13.92 14.73
CA SER A 46 -36.49 12.58 14.25
C SER A 46 -35.63 12.61 12.99
N LEU A 47 -35.91 13.52 12.05
CA LEU A 47 -35.10 13.69 10.84
C LEU A 47 -33.73 14.26 11.17
N PHE A 48 -33.64 15.20 12.12
CA PHE A 48 -32.38 15.75 12.60
C PHE A 48 -31.49 14.66 13.22
N GLU A 49 -32.04 13.88 14.16
CA GLU A 49 -31.31 12.79 14.82
C GLU A 49 -30.84 11.74 13.80
N HIS A 50 -31.68 11.40 12.83
CA HIS A 50 -31.32 10.47 11.77
C HIS A 50 -30.19 11.02 10.89
N MET A 51 -30.27 12.28 10.47
CA MET A 51 -29.25 12.95 9.68
C MET A 51 -27.90 13.00 10.41
N GLU A 52 -27.89 13.38 11.68
CA GLU A 52 -26.66 13.43 12.50
C GLU A 52 -26.07 12.03 12.72
N SER A 53 -26.92 11.02 12.93
CA SER A 53 -26.48 9.62 12.98
C SER A 53 -25.80 9.18 11.68
N LEU A 54 -26.36 9.53 10.53
CA LEU A 54 -25.76 9.24 9.22
C LEU A 54 -24.42 9.96 9.03
N LYS A 55 -24.33 11.26 9.33
CA LYS A 55 -23.07 12.01 9.27
C LYS A 55 -21.99 11.40 10.17
N SER A 56 -22.36 11.03 11.39
CA SER A 56 -21.46 10.39 12.35
C SER A 56 -20.95 9.04 11.86
N ARG A 57 -21.83 8.23 11.25
CA ARG A 57 -21.45 6.93 10.63
C ARG A 57 -20.54 7.12 9.42
N LEU A 58 -20.81 8.11 8.57
CA LEU A 58 -19.96 8.46 7.42
C LEU A 58 -18.55 8.86 7.88
N GLU A 59 -18.44 9.69 8.91
CA GLU A 59 -17.13 10.09 9.44
C GLU A 59 -16.35 8.92 10.04
N ARG A 60 -17.00 8.06 10.82
CA ARG A 60 -16.37 6.84 11.35
C ARG A 60 -15.85 5.93 10.24
N MET A 61 -16.66 5.71 9.20
CA MET A 61 -16.28 4.89 8.05
C MET A 61 -15.08 5.49 7.31
N ARG A 62 -15.09 6.82 7.10
CA ARG A 62 -13.96 7.53 6.48
C ARG A 62 -12.67 7.34 7.28
N ASN A 63 -12.71 7.51 8.60
CA ASN A 63 -11.54 7.39 9.46
C ASN A 63 -10.98 5.96 9.44
N SER A 64 -11.84 4.95 9.53
CA SER A 64 -11.42 3.55 9.43
C SER A 64 -10.79 3.23 8.07
N ASN A 65 -11.36 3.74 6.97
CA ASN A 65 -10.77 3.56 5.65
C ASN A 65 -9.40 4.25 5.52
N LEU A 66 -9.21 5.45 6.10
CA LEU A 66 -7.93 6.14 6.09
C LEU A 66 -6.85 5.35 6.85
N GLU A 67 -7.20 4.76 7.99
CA GLU A 67 -6.31 3.88 8.75
C GLU A 67 -5.88 2.67 7.92
N VAL A 68 -6.84 1.98 7.29
CA VAL A 68 -6.56 0.84 6.40
C VAL A 68 -5.66 1.23 5.23
N ILE A 69 -5.91 2.39 4.60
CA ILE A 69 -5.07 2.89 3.50
C ILE A 69 -3.64 3.13 4.00
N SER A 70 -3.46 3.71 5.19
CA SER A 70 -2.14 3.93 5.78
C SER A 70 -1.39 2.61 5.98
N MET A 71 -2.03 1.63 6.63
CA MET A 71 -1.44 0.32 6.89
C MET A 71 -1.00 -0.38 5.60
N LEU A 72 -1.82 -0.31 4.55
CA LEU A 72 -1.49 -0.92 3.25
C LEU A 72 -0.32 -0.22 2.56
N LYS A 73 -0.23 1.11 2.67
CA LYS A 73 0.90 1.89 2.12
C LYS A 73 2.21 1.58 2.87
N ASP A 74 2.14 1.43 4.20
CA ASP A 74 3.30 1.08 5.01
C ASP A 74 3.82 -0.34 4.71
N GLN A 75 2.91 -1.31 4.56
CA GLN A 75 3.25 -2.67 4.15
C GLN A 75 3.95 -2.70 2.80
N LYS A 76 3.48 -1.91 1.83
CA LYS A 76 4.13 -1.78 0.52
C LYS A 76 5.56 -1.27 0.68
N LYS A 77 5.77 -0.20 1.45
CA LYS A 77 7.10 0.36 1.70
C LYS A 77 8.03 -0.66 2.34
N ALA A 78 7.54 -1.42 3.32
CA ALA A 78 8.31 -2.48 3.96
C ALA A 78 8.72 -3.59 2.97
N LEU A 79 7.84 -3.95 2.03
CA LEU A 79 8.16 -4.94 0.99
C LEU A 79 9.22 -4.44 0.02
N GLU A 80 9.16 -3.17 -0.41
CA GLU A 80 10.19 -2.59 -1.27
C GLU A 80 11.57 -2.57 -0.60
N ILE A 81 11.64 -2.19 0.68
CA ILE A 81 12.89 -2.22 1.46
C ILE A 81 13.44 -3.66 1.54
N ARG A 82 12.58 -4.65 1.80
CA ARG A 82 13.01 -6.06 1.84
C ARG A 82 13.53 -6.53 0.48
N LYS A 83 12.88 -6.13 -0.61
CA LYS A 83 13.29 -6.46 -1.97
C LYS A 83 14.67 -5.87 -2.28
N GLU A 84 14.91 -4.61 -1.92
CA GLU A 84 16.21 -3.98 -2.06
C GLU A 84 17.29 -4.72 -1.28
N ASN A 85 17.02 -5.10 -0.03
CA ASN A 85 17.94 -5.88 0.78
C ASN A 85 18.29 -7.23 0.13
N ILE A 86 17.31 -7.93 -0.43
CA ILE A 86 17.54 -9.21 -1.14
C ILE A 86 18.47 -9.00 -2.34
N VAL A 87 18.23 -7.96 -3.14
CA VAL A 87 19.09 -7.62 -4.29
C VAL A 87 20.51 -7.31 -3.84
N ASN A 88 20.69 -6.59 -2.72
CA ASN A 88 22.01 -6.31 -2.16
C ASN A 88 22.72 -7.59 -1.70
N ARG A 89 22.01 -8.53 -1.06
CA ARG A 89 22.58 -9.84 -0.70
C ARG A 89 23.03 -10.65 -1.90
N PHE A 90 22.29 -10.61 -3.01
CA PHE A 90 22.74 -11.26 -4.24
C PHE A 90 24.00 -10.62 -4.84
N LYS A 91 24.15 -9.30 -4.75
CA LYS A 91 25.37 -8.61 -5.18
C LYS A 91 26.57 -8.97 -4.32
N GLU A 92 26.42 -8.91 -3.00
CA GLU A 92 27.46 -9.29 -2.04
C GLU A 92 27.93 -10.74 -2.26
N PHE A 93 26.98 -11.66 -2.46
CA PHE A 93 27.30 -13.06 -2.74
C PHE A 93 28.12 -13.20 -4.03
N LYS A 94 27.73 -12.50 -5.09
CA LYS A 94 28.43 -12.56 -6.37
C LYS A 94 29.85 -12.00 -6.27
N GLU A 95 30.02 -10.88 -5.58
CA GLU A 95 31.35 -10.30 -5.33
C GLU A 95 32.24 -11.26 -4.55
N LEU A 96 31.68 -11.93 -3.54
CA LEU A 96 32.41 -12.95 -2.78
C LEU A 96 32.80 -14.15 -3.65
N GLU A 97 31.88 -14.61 -4.51
CA GLU A 97 32.13 -15.70 -5.46
C GLU A 97 33.27 -15.35 -6.42
N ASP A 98 33.26 -14.14 -6.99
CA ASP A 98 34.32 -13.64 -7.88
C ASP A 98 35.68 -13.59 -7.16
N ASN A 99 35.72 -13.08 -5.92
CA ASN A 99 36.93 -13.04 -5.09
C ASN A 99 37.49 -14.44 -4.78
N VAL A 100 36.61 -15.42 -4.52
CA VAL A 100 37.02 -16.82 -4.29
C VAL A 100 37.63 -17.42 -5.55
N PHE A 101 37.02 -17.18 -6.72
CA PHE A 101 37.58 -17.66 -7.98
C PHE A 101 38.93 -17.01 -8.30
N GLU A 102 39.09 -15.73 -8.00
CA GLU A 102 40.38 -15.04 -8.15
C GLU A 102 41.46 -15.69 -7.27
N TYR A 103 41.16 -15.93 -5.99
CA TYR A 103 42.07 -16.61 -5.06
C TYR A 103 42.47 -18.01 -5.55
N ILE A 104 41.50 -18.81 -6.02
CA ILE A 104 41.77 -20.15 -6.58
C ILE A 104 42.71 -20.05 -7.80
N GLY A 105 42.51 -19.05 -8.66
CA GLY A 105 43.38 -18.77 -9.80
C GLY A 105 44.82 -18.47 -9.37
N MET A 106 45.01 -17.58 -8.39
CA MET A 106 46.33 -17.25 -7.84
C MET A 106 47.01 -18.47 -7.21
N ALA A 107 46.28 -19.22 -6.38
CA ALA A 107 46.82 -20.40 -5.70
C ALA A 107 47.34 -21.47 -6.67
N ARG A 108 46.66 -21.66 -7.81
CA ARG A 108 47.08 -22.60 -8.86
C ARG A 108 48.32 -22.16 -9.64
N MET A 109 48.64 -20.86 -9.69
CA MET A 109 49.86 -20.36 -10.34
C MET A 109 51.12 -20.49 -9.48
N HIS A 110 50.96 -20.73 -8.18
CA HIS A 110 52.05 -20.91 -7.22
C HIS A 110 52.33 -22.39 -6.89
N CYS A 111 51.74 -23.33 -7.64
CA CYS A 111 52.08 -24.75 -7.68
C CYS A 111 52.79 -25.08 -8.99
#